data_AF-A0AAV4GI73-F1
#
_entry.id   AF-A0AAV4GI73-F1
#
_cell.length_a   1.000
_cell.length_b   1.000
_cell.length_c   1.000
_cell.angle_alpha   90.00
_cell.angle_beta   90.00
_cell.angle_gamma   90.00
#
_symmetry.space_group_name_H-M   'P 1'
#
loop_
_entity.id
_entity.type
_entity.pdbx_description
1 polymer ?
#
loop_
_entity_poly.entity_id
_entity_poly.type
_entity_poly.pdbx_seq_one_letter_code
_entity_poly.pdbx_strand_id
1 'polypeptide(L)'
;MDLFYLFDFPAELGPYLSFYADLYTPRSASIPGIYGDVLTSFAKSSVTGDNANPPPITTASGVWPNYGVAEQKYLAISTEPQVRRHPYAQRVALWTEFLPKLSAQSSYFSSPGRAAYE
;
A
#
# COMPACT_ATOMS: atom_id res chain seq x y z
N MET A 1 6.32 -5.12 7.59
CA MET A 1 6.62 -3.94 8.40
C MET A 1 7.56 -3.05 7.60
N ASP A 2 7.04 -1.98 7.01
CA ASP A 2 7.75 -1.00 6.18
C ASP A 2 8.44 0.09 7.02
N LEU A 3 7.92 0.38 8.22
CA LEU A 3 8.47 1.34 9.17
C LEU A 3 9.95 1.14 9.50
N PHE A 4 10.43 -0.12 9.53
CA PHE A 4 11.84 -0.43 9.80
C PHE A 4 12.79 -0.03 8.66
N TYR A 5 12.25 0.15 7.44
CA TYR A 5 13.02 0.63 6.30
C TYR A 5 12.89 2.15 6.12
N LEU A 6 11.86 2.75 6.70
CA LEU A 6 11.60 4.18 6.67
C LEU A 6 12.53 4.96 7.60
N PHE A 7 12.73 4.45 8.82
CA PHE A 7 13.58 5.06 9.81
C PHE A 7 14.86 4.23 9.91
N ASP A 8 16.02 4.89 9.82
CA ASP A 8 17.31 4.25 10.01
C ASP A 8 17.29 3.48 11.33
N PHE A 9 17.39 2.15 11.20
CA PHE A 9 17.18 1.25 12.32
C PHE A 9 18.35 1.35 13.30
N PRO A 10 18.11 1.68 14.57
CA PRO A 10 19.18 1.70 15.57
C PRO A 10 19.64 0.26 15.82
N ALA A 11 20.94 0.01 15.63
CA ALA A 11 21.55 -1.32 15.75
C ALA A 11 21.26 -2.01 17.10
N GLU A 12 21.04 -1.21 18.15
CA GLU A 12 20.73 -1.65 19.51
C GLU A 12 19.40 -2.40 19.64
N LEU A 13 18.44 -2.16 18.74
CA LEU A 13 17.13 -2.82 18.75
C LEU A 13 17.13 -4.18 18.01
N GLY A 14 18.21 -4.50 17.29
CA GLY A 14 18.31 -5.72 16.46
C GLY A 14 18.06 -7.02 17.24
N PRO A 15 18.70 -7.24 18.40
CA PRO A 15 18.49 -8.45 19.19
C PRO A 15 17.03 -8.64 19.64
N TYR A 16 16.34 -7.55 20.00
CA TYR A 16 14.97 -7.60 20.51
C TYR A 16 13.92 -7.82 19.41
N LEU A 17 14.22 -7.41 18.18
CA LEU A 17 13.28 -7.49 17.06
C LEU A 17 13.48 -8.70 16.16
N SER A 18 14.63 -9.37 16.27
CA SER A 18 14.91 -10.64 15.58
C SER A 18 13.86 -11.73 15.85
N PHE A 19 13.16 -11.67 17.00
CA PHE A 19 12.06 -12.58 17.32
C PHE A 19 10.80 -12.34 16.46
N TYR A 20 10.55 -11.10 16.03
CA TYR A 20 9.33 -10.70 15.32
C TYR A 20 9.53 -10.53 13.81
N ALA A 21 10.77 -10.26 13.38
CA ALA A 21 11.09 -10.07 11.97
C ALA A 21 12.56 -10.42 11.69
N ASP A 22 12.79 -11.15 10.59
CA ASP A 22 14.11 -11.27 9.96
C ASP A 22 14.46 -9.95 9.26
N LEU A 23 14.94 -9.01 10.07
CA LEU A 23 15.41 -7.72 9.59
C LEU A 23 16.80 -7.87 8.97
N TYR A 24 17.07 -7.12 7.89
CA TYR A 24 18.40 -7.01 7.28
C TYR A 24 19.04 -8.33 6.81
N THR A 25 18.24 -9.20 6.19
CA THR A 25 18.80 -10.28 5.37
C THR A 25 19.66 -9.69 4.23
N PRO A 26 20.67 -10.41 3.70
CA PRO A 26 21.43 -9.96 2.53
C PRO A 26 20.53 -9.60 1.34
N ARG A 27 19.37 -10.26 1.24
CA ARG A 27 18.36 -10.00 0.23
C ARG A 27 17.67 -8.65 0.41
N SER A 28 17.40 -8.22 1.64
CA SER A 28 16.69 -6.97 1.95
C SER A 28 17.62 -5.76 2.16
N ALA A 29 18.94 -5.91 2.03
CA ALA A 29 19.91 -4.87 2.32
C ALA A 29 19.76 -3.60 1.45
N SER A 30 19.21 -3.72 0.23
CA SER A 30 18.97 -2.59 -0.67
C SER A 30 17.68 -1.82 -0.37
N ILE A 31 16.73 -2.44 0.35
CA ILE A 31 15.39 -1.89 0.58
C ILE A 31 15.41 -0.55 1.35
N PRO A 32 16.17 -0.37 2.45
CA PRO A 32 16.25 0.93 3.14
C PRO A 32 16.68 2.07 2.21
N GLY A 33 17.69 1.83 1.36
CA GLY A 33 18.18 2.83 0.41
C GLY A 33 17.12 3.24 -0.61
N ILE A 34 16.35 2.27 -1.11
CA ILE A 34 15.22 2.53 -2.02
C ILE A 34 14.13 3.35 -1.32
N TYR A 35 13.76 3.00 -0.08
CA TYR A 35 12.78 3.77 0.71
C TYR A 35 13.23 5.22 0.91
N GLY A 36 14.49 5.42 1.32
CA GLY A 36 15.06 6.74 1.50
C GLY A 36 15.06 7.56 0.21
N ASP A 37 15.49 6.97 -0.90
CA ASP A 37 15.50 7.63 -2.22
C ASP A 37 14.09 8.05 -2.67
N VAL A 38 13.11 7.15 -2.59
CA VAL A 38 11.72 7.41 -2.98
C VAL A 38 11.12 8.55 -2.15
N LEU A 39 11.28 8.51 -0.83
CA LEU A 39 10.65 9.47 0.07
C LEU A 39 11.35 10.82 0.08
N THR A 40 12.68 10.85 -0.02
CA THR A 40 13.41 12.12 -0.15
C THR A 40 13.12 12.80 -1.49
N SER A 41 13.00 12.02 -2.58
CA SER A 41 12.63 12.53 -3.89
C SER A 41 11.20 13.07 -3.88
N PHE A 42 10.26 12.38 -3.21
CA PHE A 42 8.92 12.88 -2.97
C PHE A 42 8.91 14.20 -2.20
N ALA A 43 9.59 14.25 -1.06
CA ALA A 43 9.66 15.44 -0.21
C ALA A 43 10.27 16.65 -0.94
N LYS A 44 11.26 16.42 -1.82
CA LYS A 44 11.85 17.47 -2.67
C LYS A 44 10.89 17.91 -3.78
N SER A 45 10.19 16.97 -4.41
CA SER A 45 9.28 17.24 -5.52
C SER A 45 7.99 17.95 -5.08
N SER A 46 7.50 17.68 -3.88
CA SER A 46 6.29 18.31 -3.34
C SER A 46 6.48 19.78 -2.97
N VAL A 47 7.72 20.27 -2.93
CA VAL A 47 8.05 21.66 -2.56
C VAL A 47 8.09 22.59 -3.79
N THR A 48 8.16 22.04 -5.02
CA THR A 48 8.53 22.80 -6.22
C THR A 48 7.50 22.79 -7.36
N GLY A 49 6.33 22.16 -7.20
CA GLY A 49 5.39 21.93 -8.31
C GLY A 49 3.95 22.46 -8.11
N ASP A 50 3.22 22.58 -9.23
CA ASP A 50 1.77 22.79 -9.25
C ASP A 50 1.05 21.60 -8.60
N ASN A 51 0.47 21.82 -7.41
CA ASN A 51 -0.20 20.80 -6.60
C ASN A 51 -1.39 20.12 -7.29
N ALA A 52 -1.91 20.71 -8.36
CA ALA A 52 -3.06 20.17 -9.08
C ALA A 52 -2.70 18.94 -9.94
N ASN A 53 -1.48 18.88 -10.48
CA ASN A 53 -0.98 17.77 -11.30
C ASN A 53 0.54 17.63 -11.10
N PRO A 54 0.98 17.05 -9.97
CA PRO A 54 2.40 16.87 -9.73
C PRO A 54 3.01 16.01 -10.85
N PRO A 55 4.23 16.27 -11.33
CA PRO A 55 4.89 15.37 -12.27
C PRO A 55 5.24 14.03 -11.60
N PRO A 56 5.40 12.93 -12.37
CA PRO A 56 5.95 11.68 -11.84
C PRO A 56 7.31 11.90 -11.18
N ILE A 57 7.52 11.29 -10.01
CA ILE A 57 8.76 11.43 -9.26
C ILE A 57 9.80 10.50 -9.87
N THR A 58 10.93 11.05 -10.29
CA THR A 58 12.06 10.25 -10.74
C THR A 58 12.98 9.98 -9.55
N THR A 59 13.25 8.72 -9.31
CA THR A 59 14.12 8.21 -8.24
C THR A 59 15.31 7.50 -8.89
N ALA A 60 16.41 7.28 -8.16
CA ALA A 60 17.50 6.45 -8.65
C ALA A 60 17.05 5.01 -8.96
N SER A 61 15.96 4.58 -8.32
CA SER A 61 15.35 3.26 -8.47
C SER A 61 14.32 3.16 -9.60
N GLY A 62 14.02 4.26 -10.30
CA GLY A 62 13.04 4.31 -11.39
C GLY A 62 12.02 5.44 -11.25
N VAL A 63 10.96 5.40 -12.05
CA VAL A 63 9.90 6.44 -12.04
C VAL A 63 8.73 5.98 -11.18
N TRP A 64 8.36 6.80 -10.19
CA TRP A 64 7.14 6.66 -9.41
C TRP A 64 6.02 7.49 -10.05
N PRO A 65 5.05 6.86 -10.75
CA PRO A 65 3.95 7.58 -11.38
C PRO A 65 2.92 8.03 -10.35
N ASN A 66 2.18 9.08 -10.68
CA ASN A 66 1.00 9.47 -9.91
C ASN A 66 -0.06 8.38 -9.93
N TYR A 67 -0.74 8.25 -8.80
CA TYR A 67 -1.89 7.38 -8.71
C TYR A 67 -3.08 8.01 -9.45
N GLY A 68 -3.61 7.30 -10.43
CA GLY A 68 -4.83 7.68 -11.16
C GLY A 68 -5.92 6.62 -10.98
N VAL A 69 -7.18 7.03 -10.87
CA VAL A 69 -8.31 6.12 -10.58
C VAL A 69 -8.50 5.06 -11.67
N ALA A 70 -8.22 5.41 -12.93
CA ALA A 70 -8.39 4.51 -14.08
C ALA A 70 -7.36 3.37 -14.10
N GLU A 71 -6.07 3.70 -13.99
CA GLU A 71 -4.99 2.71 -14.13
C GLU A 71 -4.43 2.21 -12.79
N GLN A 72 -4.70 2.92 -11.69
CA GLN A 72 -4.30 2.60 -10.32
C GLN A 72 -2.83 2.16 -10.22
N LYS A 73 -1.97 2.91 -10.90
CA LYS A 73 -0.53 2.66 -10.93
C LYS A 73 0.08 2.91 -9.56
N TYR A 74 0.95 2.01 -9.13
CA TYR A 74 1.71 2.15 -7.88
C TYR A 74 3.13 1.63 -8.05
N LEU A 75 4.06 2.18 -7.26
CA LEU A 75 5.43 1.65 -7.17
C LEU A 75 5.46 0.54 -6.12
N ALA A 76 5.83 -0.67 -6.54
CA ALA A 76 6.10 -1.78 -5.63
C ALA A 76 7.54 -1.64 -5.13
N ILE A 77 7.70 -1.22 -3.88
CA ILE A 77 9.00 -1.16 -3.21
C ILE A 77 9.42 -2.58 -2.85
N SER A 78 10.50 -3.04 -3.48
CA SER A 78 11.08 -4.36 -3.26
C SER A 78 12.57 -4.31 -3.58
N THR A 79 13.27 -5.45 -3.52
CA THR A 79 14.67 -5.54 -3.96
C THR A 79 14.86 -5.13 -5.42
N GLU A 80 13.81 -5.29 -6.22
CA GLU A 80 13.70 -4.83 -7.61
C GLU A 80 12.46 -3.93 -7.73
N PRO A 81 12.61 -2.61 -7.61
CA PRO A 81 11.48 -1.68 -7.67
C PRO A 81 10.78 -1.72 -9.04
N GLN A 82 9.46 -1.85 -9.03
CA GLN A 82 8.66 -1.98 -10.26
C GLN A 82 7.34 -1.24 -10.16
N VAL A 83 6.93 -0.59 -11.25
CA VAL A 83 5.58 -0.02 -11.37
C VAL A 83 4.59 -1.12 -11.70
N ARG A 84 3.56 -1.25 -10.88
CA ARG A 84 2.45 -2.19 -11.06
C ARG A 84 1.12 -1.45 -11.11
N ARG A 85 0.04 -2.18 -11.40
CA ARG A 85 -1.32 -1.66 -11.51
C ARG A 85 -2.28 -2.48 -10.65
N HIS A 86 -3.37 -1.86 -10.21
CA HIS A 86 -4.49 -2.50 -9.52
C HIS A 86 -4.07 -3.38 -8.31
N PRO A 87 -3.55 -2.77 -7.22
CA PRO A 87 -3.08 -3.52 -6.06
C PRO A 87 -4.21 -4.37 -5.48
N TYR A 88 -4.03 -5.70 -5.49
CA TYR A 88 -5.00 -6.67 -4.97
C TYR A 88 -6.43 -6.50 -5.51
N ALA A 89 -6.58 -6.13 -6.79
CA ALA A 89 -7.86 -5.76 -7.43
C ALA A 89 -9.05 -6.64 -7.04
N GLN A 90 -8.89 -7.98 -7.12
CA GLN A 90 -9.95 -8.94 -6.82
C GLN A 90 -10.38 -8.88 -5.34
N ARG A 91 -9.43 -8.74 -4.41
CA ARG A 91 -9.74 -8.65 -2.98
C ARG A 91 -10.40 -7.31 -2.66
N VAL A 92 -9.92 -6.22 -3.26
CA VAL A 92 -10.54 -4.91 -3.09
C VAL A 92 -11.98 -4.96 -3.59
N ALA A 93 -12.22 -5.44 -4.80
CA ALA A 93 -13.57 -5.55 -5.38
C ALA A 93 -14.51 -6.44 -4.56
N LEU A 94 -13.99 -7.54 -3.98
CA LEU A 94 -14.76 -8.36 -3.05
C LEU A 94 -15.30 -7.54 -1.88
N TRP A 95 -14.44 -6.76 -1.21
CA TRP A 95 -14.81 -5.98 -0.04
C TRP A 95 -15.61 -4.71 -0.37
N THR A 96 -15.32 -4.04 -1.49
CA THR A 96 -15.92 -2.74 -1.82
C THR A 96 -17.17 -2.85 -2.67
N GLU A 97 -17.31 -3.90 -3.48
CA GLU A 97 -18.42 -4.03 -4.43
C GLU A 97 -19.32 -5.24 -4.14
N PHE A 98 -18.73 -6.41 -3.91
CA PHE A 98 -19.49 -7.65 -3.79
C PHE A 98 -20.21 -7.78 -2.44
N LEU A 99 -19.46 -7.69 -1.33
CA LEU A 99 -20.02 -7.87 0.01
C LEU A 99 -21.12 -6.85 0.37
N PRO A 100 -20.98 -5.54 0.04
CA PRO A 100 -22.05 -4.57 0.30
C PRO A 100 -23.36 -4.88 -0.44
N LYS A 101 -23.27 -5.38 -1.68
CA LYS A 101 -24.45 -5.81 -2.46
C LYS A 101 -25.11 -7.03 -1.83
N LEU A 102 -24.31 -8.00 -1.38
CA LEU A 102 -24.81 -9.21 -0.71
C LEU A 102 -25.49 -8.89 0.62
N SER A 103 -24.90 -8.00 1.44
CA SER A 103 -25.49 -7.59 2.72
C SER A 103 -26.81 -6.85 2.53
N ALA A 104 -26.88 -5.96 1.53
CA ALA A 104 -28.11 -5.23 1.21
C ALA A 104 -29.23 -6.19 0.77
N GLN A 105 -28.92 -7.23 -0.01
CA GLN A 105 -29.90 -8.25 -0.38
C GLN A 105 -30.34 -9.08 0.82
N SER A 106 -29.43 -9.45 1.72
CA SER A 106 -29.77 -10.21 2.93
C SER A 106 -30.70 -9.44 3.88
N SER A 107 -30.58 -8.11 3.96
CA SER A 107 -31.45 -7.29 4.82
C SER A 107 -32.89 -7.14 4.31
N TYR A 108 -33.13 -7.33 3.00
CA TYR A 108 -34.50 -7.30 2.45
C TYR A 108 -35.30 -8.57 2.80
N PHE A 109 -34.63 -9.70 3.03
CA PHE A 109 -35.30 -10.96 3.42
C PHE A 109 -35.38 -11.17 4.93
N SER A 110 -34.83 -10.27 5.76
CA SER A 110 -34.90 -10.34 7.22
C SER A 110 -36.08 -9.54 7.81
N SER A 111 -37.21 -9.44 7.10
CA SER A 111 -38.48 -9.03 7.72
C SER A 111 -39.04 -10.21 8.52
N PRO A 112 -39.15 -10.15 9.86
CA PRO A 112 -39.79 -11.19 10.63
C PRO A 112 -41.30 -10.97 10.61
N GLY A 113 -41.90 -11.09 9.42
CA GLY A 113 -43.33 -11.33 9.26
C GLY A 113 -43.63 -12.81 9.55
N ARG A 114 -43.35 -13.28 10.78
CA ARG A 114 -43.94 -14.54 11.26
C ARG A 114 -45.38 -14.24 11.65
N ALA A 115 -46.32 -14.51 10.76
CA ALA A 115 -47.71 -14.72 11.15
C ALA A 115 -47.75 -15.92 12.11
N ALA A 116 -48.03 -15.65 13.38
CA ALA A 116 -48.44 -16.68 14.33
C ALA A 116 -49.84 -17.14 13.91
N TYR A 117 -49.96 -18.39 13.49
CA TYR A 117 -51.23 -19.09 13.43
C TYR A 117 -51.33 -19.93 14.70
N GLU A 118 -52.26 -19.55 15.58
CA GLU A 118 -52.90 -20.43 16.56
C GLU A 118 -54.00 -21.24 15.89
#